data_AF-A0A6J3CD42-F1
#
_entry.id   AF-A0A6J3CD42-F1
#
_cell.length_a   1.000
_cell.length_b   1.000
_cell.length_c   1.000
_cell.angle_alpha   90.00
_cell.angle_beta   90.00
_cell.angle_gamma   90.00
#
_symmetry.space_group_name_H-M   'P 1'
#
loop_
_entity.id
_entity.type
_entity.pdbx_description
1 polymer ?
#
loop_
_entity_poly.entity_id
_entity_poly.type
_entity_poly.pdbx_seq_one_letter_code
_entity_poly.pdbx_strand_id
1 'polypeptide(L)'
;MERGDEIGFGLDTRYLTWTTTFPAVTVCEIYHHRTAEKKLVERYPNQTKTLNSDYKKHLSAIVYGRYNNNIRKLEQTCGGVIPCDLPWRDMANNIRLQCSEMLSDCSYNNVEFGCCDKFHIVDSEYGPCVSFNTLQNVKAGVDDLYTVNITTGPGVLQFRLLSNAEVSVHSPEELSTNQLSIKYKFEVMLYLANRVEYLFSLVETENDPMLQSEDLATRRCRFLRELPKDPLYVYPVYSFGTCHLVHETNHLFEHCGCVHPIRDIFYKNKFCNYTGLNCISLVQEHEKLKADKDKNTMTLDCLPSCDEIEVTSIHLTRNWVLEEPQKGTLVTIRMASLPTIRFQRNLLRTGLDLVVSVGGMVGLFFSASILTVVEIFYLFFRNSR
;
A
#
# COMPACT_ATOMS: atom_id res chain seq x y z
N MET A 1 -30.18 11.88 -12.34
CA MET A 1 -28.74 12.09 -12.58
C MET A 1 -28.05 10.98 -11.85
N GLU A 2 -27.53 10.00 -12.57
CA GLU A 2 -26.75 8.93 -11.95
C GLU A 2 -25.45 9.55 -11.46
N ARG A 3 -25.08 9.18 -10.23
CA ARG A 3 -23.86 9.67 -9.57
C ARG A 3 -22.69 9.18 -10.44
N GLY A 4 -21.82 10.06 -10.96
CA GLY A 4 -20.61 9.68 -11.73
C GLY A 4 -20.45 10.28 -13.14
N ASP A 5 -21.44 10.99 -13.68
CA ASP A 5 -21.40 11.59 -15.04
C ASP A 5 -20.51 12.84 -15.16
N GLU A 6 -19.81 13.23 -14.09
CA GLU A 6 -19.05 14.49 -14.01
C GLU A 6 -17.55 14.32 -14.24
N ILE A 7 -17.04 13.08 -14.30
CA ILE A 7 -15.63 12.79 -14.61
C ILE A 7 -15.51 12.13 -15.99
N GLY A 8 -14.59 12.66 -16.80
CA GLY A 8 -14.18 12.07 -18.06
C GLY A 8 -12.73 11.63 -18.01
N PHE A 9 -12.41 10.51 -18.67
CA PHE A 9 -11.03 10.08 -18.87
C PHE A 9 -10.62 10.33 -20.32
N GLY A 10 -9.57 11.13 -20.50
CA GLY A 10 -8.89 11.37 -21.76
C GLY A 10 -7.56 10.65 -21.84
N LEU A 11 -6.94 10.71 -23.01
CA LEU A 11 -5.57 10.25 -23.25
C LEU A 11 -4.71 11.45 -23.63
N ASP A 12 -3.60 11.66 -22.92
CA ASP A 12 -2.52 12.52 -23.39
C ASP A 12 -1.43 11.64 -24.03
N THR A 13 -0.83 12.16 -25.10
CA THR A 13 0.25 11.52 -25.87
C THR A 13 1.45 12.46 -26.06
N ARG A 14 1.48 13.61 -25.37
CA ARG A 14 2.58 14.59 -25.43
C ARG A 14 3.75 14.20 -24.53
N TYR A 15 4.27 12.99 -24.73
CA TYR A 15 5.17 12.33 -23.79
C TYR A 15 6.61 12.88 -23.72
N LEU A 16 7.03 13.72 -24.68
CA LEU A 16 8.42 14.15 -24.80
C LEU A 16 8.93 14.99 -23.61
N THR A 17 8.03 15.65 -22.87
CA THR A 17 8.37 16.48 -21.71
C THR A 17 8.07 15.80 -20.38
N TRP A 18 7.61 14.55 -20.41
CA TRP A 18 7.21 13.86 -19.20
C TRP A 18 8.40 13.42 -18.37
N THR A 19 8.30 13.69 -17.07
CA THR A 19 9.07 13.02 -16.04
C THR A 19 8.11 12.12 -15.29
N THR A 20 8.41 10.83 -15.25
CA THR A 20 7.57 9.77 -14.72
C THR A 20 8.22 9.19 -13.48
N THR A 21 7.44 8.90 -12.46
CA THR A 21 7.97 8.29 -11.24
C THR A 21 8.18 6.80 -11.45
N PHE A 22 9.36 6.28 -11.10
CA PHE A 22 9.59 4.84 -11.09
C PHE A 22 8.70 4.19 -10.02
N PRO A 23 8.09 3.02 -10.23
CA PRO A 23 7.22 2.41 -9.21
C PRO A 23 8.00 2.10 -7.93
N ALA A 24 7.27 2.01 -6.82
CA ALA A 24 7.81 1.42 -5.61
C ALA A 24 8.01 -0.09 -5.80
N VAL A 25 9.08 -0.61 -5.21
CA VAL A 25 9.38 -2.04 -5.18
C VAL A 25 9.51 -2.49 -3.75
N THR A 26 8.51 -3.25 -3.27
CA THR A 26 8.47 -3.76 -1.90
C THR A 26 8.88 -5.22 -1.86
N VAL A 27 9.74 -5.57 -0.91
CA VAL A 27 10.26 -6.91 -0.68
C VAL A 27 9.88 -7.36 0.73
N CYS A 28 9.11 -8.44 0.80
CA CYS A 28 8.59 -9.00 2.05
C CYS A 28 9.15 -10.42 2.29
N GLU A 29 9.56 -10.73 3.52
CA GLU A 29 9.95 -12.08 3.91
C GLU A 29 8.76 -13.05 3.76
N ILE A 30 8.97 -14.17 3.05
CA ILE A 30 7.95 -15.22 2.97
C ILE A 30 7.95 -16.03 4.26
N TYR A 31 6.79 -16.08 4.92
CA TYR A 31 6.61 -16.91 6.11
C TYR A 31 6.61 -18.39 5.74
N HIS A 32 7.56 -19.14 6.32
CA HIS A 32 7.58 -20.60 6.26
C HIS A 32 7.66 -21.18 7.68
N HIS A 33 6.65 -21.95 8.08
CA HIS A 33 6.47 -22.40 9.47
C HIS A 33 7.72 -23.04 10.08
N ARG A 34 8.42 -23.93 9.37
CA ARG A 34 9.64 -24.59 9.91
C ARG A 34 10.77 -23.60 10.13
N THR A 35 10.90 -22.62 9.23
CA THR A 35 11.96 -21.61 9.30
C THR A 35 11.68 -20.63 10.43
N ALA A 36 10.42 -20.17 10.53
CA ALA A 36 9.98 -19.29 11.60
C ALA A 36 10.12 -19.94 12.98
N GLU A 37 9.69 -21.21 13.12
CA GLU A 37 9.84 -21.97 14.35
C GLU A 37 11.32 -22.14 14.75
N LYS A 38 12.16 -22.52 13.79
CA LYS A 38 13.61 -22.65 14.01
C LYS A 38 14.23 -21.35 14.52
N LYS A 39 13.95 -20.22 13.83
CA LYS A 39 14.44 -18.89 14.25
C LYS A 39 13.95 -18.51 15.64
N LEU A 40 12.68 -18.78 15.97
CA LEU A 40 12.11 -18.51 17.28
C LEU A 40 12.85 -19.30 18.38
N VAL A 41 13.09 -20.60 18.16
CA VAL A 41 13.78 -21.47 19.12
C VAL A 41 15.25 -21.07 19.30
N GLU A 42 15.94 -20.74 18.20
CA GLU A 42 17.35 -20.31 18.24
C GLU A 42 17.52 -18.97 18.96
N ARG A 43 16.60 -18.02 18.75
CA ARG A 43 16.71 -16.67 19.33
C ARG A 43 16.16 -16.58 20.75
N TYR A 44 15.18 -17.41 21.09
CA TYR A 44 14.50 -17.43 22.39
C TYR A 44 14.47 -18.84 23.01
N PRO A 45 15.64 -19.47 23.27
CA PRO A 45 15.71 -20.84 23.74
C PRO A 45 15.09 -21.01 25.14
N ASN A 46 15.26 -20.04 26.03
CA ASN A 46 14.74 -20.09 27.40
C ASN A 46 13.20 -20.08 27.43
N GLN A 47 12.59 -19.28 26.57
CA GLN A 47 11.14 -19.13 26.44
C GLN A 47 10.50 -20.32 25.70
N THR A 48 11.27 -21.05 24.88
CA THR A 48 10.75 -22.14 24.04
C THR A 48 11.10 -23.54 24.53
N LYS A 49 12.03 -23.68 25.49
CA LYS A 49 12.55 -24.98 25.96
C LYS A 49 11.46 -25.93 26.48
N THR A 50 10.48 -25.40 27.21
CA THR A 50 9.39 -26.18 27.83
C THR A 50 8.20 -26.38 26.90
N LEU A 51 8.18 -25.72 25.74
CA LEU A 51 7.08 -25.74 24.79
C LEU A 51 7.15 -27.01 23.92
N ASN A 52 6.00 -27.62 23.67
CA ASN A 52 5.87 -28.66 22.65
C ASN A 52 5.91 -28.05 21.23
N SER A 53 5.96 -28.91 20.21
CA SER A 53 6.01 -28.49 18.80
C SER A 53 4.82 -27.61 18.40
N ASP A 54 3.61 -27.95 18.86
CA ASP A 54 2.39 -27.20 18.51
C ASP A 54 2.40 -25.77 19.06
N TYR A 55 2.85 -25.58 20.31
CA TYR A 55 3.01 -24.26 20.92
C TYR A 55 4.11 -23.45 20.22
N LYS A 56 5.25 -24.07 19.88
CA LYS A 56 6.32 -23.39 19.14
C LYS A 56 5.84 -22.90 17.78
N LYS A 57 5.13 -23.76 17.05
CA LYS A 57 4.50 -23.41 15.77
C LYS A 57 3.50 -22.27 15.94
N HIS A 58 2.63 -22.35 16.94
CA HIS A 58 1.64 -21.31 17.21
C HIS A 58 2.27 -19.96 17.55
N LEU A 59 3.25 -19.93 18.47
CA LEU A 59 3.98 -18.72 18.82
C LEU A 59 4.72 -18.14 17.60
N SER A 60 5.38 -18.98 16.80
CA SER A 60 6.06 -18.52 15.60
C SER A 60 5.08 -17.89 14.60
N ALA A 61 3.87 -18.43 14.47
CA ALA A 61 2.83 -17.85 13.64
C ALA A 61 2.38 -16.48 14.18
N ILE A 62 2.02 -16.39 15.47
CA ILE A 62 1.61 -15.12 16.12
C ILE A 62 2.65 -14.03 15.89
N VAL A 63 3.92 -14.32 16.15
CA VAL A 63 4.96 -13.29 16.03
C VAL A 63 5.17 -12.83 14.57
N TYR A 64 4.81 -13.68 13.60
CA TYR A 64 4.76 -13.32 12.18
C TYR A 64 3.43 -12.68 11.73
N GLY A 65 2.47 -12.44 12.63
CA GLY A 65 1.14 -11.95 12.28
C GLY A 65 0.30 -12.98 11.53
N ARG A 66 0.67 -14.25 11.60
CA ARG A 66 -0.03 -15.37 10.94
C ARG A 66 -0.82 -16.13 11.99
N TYR A 67 -2.04 -16.53 11.62
CA TYR A 67 -2.93 -17.26 12.52
C TYR A 67 -3.33 -18.58 11.87
N ASN A 68 -3.20 -19.66 12.63
CA ASN A 68 -3.36 -21.03 12.17
C ASN A 68 -4.70 -21.59 12.63
N ASN A 69 -5.47 -22.25 11.76
CA ASN A 69 -6.86 -22.65 12.04
C ASN A 69 -7.02 -23.82 13.04
N ASN A 70 -5.92 -24.34 13.61
CA ASN A 70 -5.95 -25.44 14.58
C ASN A 70 -6.01 -24.95 16.05
N ILE A 71 -6.25 -23.64 16.26
CA ILE A 71 -6.11 -22.95 17.56
C ILE A 71 -7.21 -23.27 18.57
N ARG A 72 -8.36 -23.81 18.15
CA ARG A 72 -9.42 -24.28 19.08
C ARG A 72 -8.95 -25.28 20.15
N LYS A 73 -7.75 -25.86 20.03
CA LYS A 73 -7.13 -26.75 21.01
C LYS A 73 -6.15 -26.07 21.99
N LEU A 74 -5.84 -24.79 21.79
CA LEU A 74 -4.80 -24.04 22.52
C LEU A 74 -5.39 -22.83 23.26
N GLU A 75 -6.61 -22.94 23.79
CA GLU A 75 -7.24 -21.95 24.68
C GLU A 75 -6.54 -21.90 26.05
N GLN A 76 -5.23 -21.64 26.07
CA GLN A 76 -4.50 -21.42 27.30
C GLN A 76 -4.30 -19.93 27.52
N THR A 77 -4.58 -19.48 28.74
CA THR A 77 -4.18 -18.17 29.23
C THR A 77 -2.66 -18.15 29.44
N CYS A 78 -2.05 -16.97 29.40
CA CYS A 78 -0.67 -16.85 29.82
C CYS A 78 -0.51 -17.23 31.30
N GLY A 79 0.68 -17.65 31.71
CA GLY A 79 0.96 -18.16 33.06
C GLY A 79 0.81 -19.68 33.22
N GLY A 80 0.22 -20.36 32.23
CA GLY A 80 0.28 -21.81 32.10
C GLY A 80 1.59 -22.25 31.45
N VAL A 81 1.53 -22.63 30.17
CA VAL A 81 2.71 -23.07 29.40
C VAL A 81 3.51 -21.88 28.83
N ILE A 82 2.84 -20.74 28.60
CA ILE A 82 3.45 -19.55 27.99
C ILE A 82 3.56 -18.43 29.04
N PRO A 83 4.76 -17.85 29.27
CA PRO A 83 4.92 -16.70 30.16
C PRO A 83 4.09 -15.48 29.70
N CYS A 84 3.49 -14.74 30.65
CA CYS A 84 2.73 -13.52 30.33
C CYS A 84 3.63 -12.37 29.88
N ASP A 85 4.80 -12.23 30.51
CA ASP A 85 5.70 -11.07 30.36
C ASP A 85 6.71 -11.27 29.21
N LEU A 86 6.21 -11.70 28.05
CA LEU A 86 7.05 -11.83 26.86
C LEU A 86 7.16 -10.49 26.13
N PRO A 87 8.37 -10.08 25.68
CA PRO A 87 8.56 -8.85 24.93
C PRO A 87 8.14 -9.06 23.47
N TRP A 88 6.84 -9.14 23.21
CA TRP A 88 6.28 -9.53 21.91
C TRP A 88 6.77 -8.67 20.74
N ARG A 89 6.96 -7.36 20.95
CA ARG A 89 7.53 -6.46 19.94
C ARG A 89 8.97 -6.83 19.58
N ASP A 90 9.81 -7.06 20.59
CA ASP A 90 11.21 -7.43 20.36
C ASP A 90 11.32 -8.82 19.75
N MET A 91 10.43 -9.74 20.14
CA MET A 91 10.28 -11.03 19.48
C MET A 91 9.94 -10.85 18.00
N ALA A 92 8.94 -10.02 17.67
CA ALA A 92 8.54 -9.74 16.30
C ALA A 92 9.65 -9.13 15.44
N ASN A 93 10.44 -8.23 16.01
CA ASN A 93 11.53 -7.58 15.29
C ASN A 93 12.77 -8.48 15.14
N ASN A 94 13.09 -9.31 16.15
CA ASN A 94 14.32 -10.09 16.17
C ASN A 94 14.25 -11.41 15.42
N ILE A 95 13.05 -11.96 15.18
CA ILE A 95 12.92 -13.19 14.38
C ILE A 95 12.84 -12.90 12.88
N ARG A 96 12.43 -11.69 12.49
CA ARG A 96 12.36 -11.27 11.09
C ARG A 96 13.74 -10.99 10.54
N LEU A 97 13.89 -11.19 9.24
CA LEU A 97 15.11 -10.78 8.56
C LEU A 97 15.22 -9.26 8.55
N GLN A 98 16.41 -8.77 8.87
CA GLN A 98 16.76 -7.37 8.67
C GLN A 98 17.02 -7.11 7.18
N CYS A 99 16.95 -5.84 6.77
CA CYS A 99 17.21 -5.44 5.38
C CYS A 99 18.54 -6.00 4.85
N SER A 100 19.62 -5.93 5.63
CA SER A 100 20.96 -6.42 5.26
C SER A 100 21.05 -7.94 5.11
N GLU A 101 20.09 -8.67 5.68
CA GLU A 101 19.98 -10.13 5.55
C GLU A 101 19.12 -10.55 4.37
N MET A 102 18.35 -9.61 3.80
CA MET A 102 17.46 -9.84 2.66
C MET A 102 18.06 -9.35 1.34
N LEU A 103 18.72 -8.19 1.36
CA LEU A 103 19.13 -7.44 0.17
C LEU A 103 20.64 -7.15 0.18
N SER A 104 21.25 -7.32 -0.99
CA SER A 104 22.64 -6.97 -1.30
C SER A 104 22.76 -6.50 -2.74
N ASP A 105 23.91 -5.94 -3.13
CA ASP A 105 24.24 -5.57 -4.51
C ASP A 105 23.16 -4.72 -5.20
N CYS A 106 22.69 -3.65 -4.54
CA CYS A 106 21.65 -2.79 -5.07
C CYS A 106 22.20 -1.74 -6.04
N SER A 107 21.53 -1.58 -7.18
CA SER A 107 21.83 -0.50 -8.13
C SER A 107 20.58 -0.01 -8.84
N TYR A 108 20.61 1.25 -9.28
CA TYR A 108 19.58 1.84 -10.12
C TYR A 108 20.26 2.46 -11.35
N ASN A 109 19.84 2.06 -12.55
CA ASN A 109 20.47 2.45 -13.81
C ASN A 109 22.01 2.27 -13.81
N ASN A 110 22.48 1.13 -13.29
CA ASN A 110 23.90 0.77 -13.12
C ASN A 110 24.68 1.64 -12.12
N VAL A 111 24.02 2.49 -11.33
CA VAL A 111 24.64 3.23 -10.23
C VAL A 111 24.38 2.48 -8.93
N GLU A 112 25.44 1.94 -8.32
CA GLU A 112 25.38 1.21 -7.06
C GLU A 112 25.02 2.13 -5.89
N PHE A 113 24.28 1.59 -4.92
CA PHE A 113 23.96 2.25 -3.66
C PHE A 113 23.80 1.24 -2.52
N GLY A 114 23.93 1.71 -1.28
CA GLY A 114 23.66 0.88 -0.10
C GLY A 114 22.18 0.49 -0.04
N CYS A 115 21.88 -0.80 -0.14
CA CYS A 115 20.50 -1.29 -0.20
C CYS A 115 19.61 -0.68 0.90
N CYS A 116 20.06 -0.75 2.15
CA CYS A 116 19.27 -0.29 3.31
C CYS A 116 19.29 1.23 3.52
N ASP A 117 20.02 1.97 2.68
CA ASP A 117 19.96 3.43 2.63
C ASP A 117 18.77 3.91 1.78
N LYS A 118 18.33 3.08 0.81
CA LYS A 118 17.27 3.41 -0.15
C LYS A 118 16.03 2.51 -0.07
N PHE A 119 16.18 1.30 0.47
CA PHE A 119 15.06 0.43 0.85
C PHE A 119 14.69 0.72 2.30
N HIS A 120 13.50 1.27 2.50
CA HIS A 120 13.00 1.70 3.79
C HIS A 120 11.97 0.74 4.35
N ILE A 121 11.94 0.61 5.67
CA ILE A 121 10.95 -0.23 6.34
C ILE A 121 9.56 0.39 6.15
N VAL A 122 8.62 -0.41 5.68
CA VAL A 122 7.20 -0.05 5.54
C VAL A 122 6.34 -1.14 6.16
N ASP A 123 5.18 -0.75 6.67
CA ASP A 123 4.19 -1.71 7.16
C ASP A 123 3.58 -2.52 6.01
N SER A 124 3.14 -3.73 6.33
CA SER A 124 2.37 -4.58 5.43
C SER A 124 1.31 -5.35 6.23
N GLU A 125 0.52 -6.17 5.53
CA GLU A 125 -0.48 -7.02 6.15
C GLU A 125 0.08 -7.84 7.32
N TYR A 126 1.26 -8.42 7.14
CA TYR A 126 1.84 -9.39 8.07
C TYR A 126 3.12 -8.87 8.73
N GLY A 127 3.22 -7.56 8.94
CA GLY A 127 4.37 -6.91 9.59
C GLY A 127 5.31 -6.19 8.62
N PRO A 128 6.50 -5.76 9.07
CA PRO A 128 7.35 -4.89 8.27
C PRO A 128 7.94 -5.60 7.04
N CYS A 129 8.00 -4.86 5.93
CA CYS A 129 8.73 -5.18 4.71
C CYS A 129 9.73 -4.05 4.41
N VAL A 130 10.54 -4.20 3.36
CA VAL A 130 11.45 -3.16 2.90
C VAL A 130 11.04 -2.69 1.50
N SER A 131 10.98 -1.38 1.27
CA SER A 131 10.45 -0.81 0.03
C SER A 131 11.36 0.27 -0.52
N PHE A 132 11.69 0.14 -1.80
CA PHE A 132 12.39 1.15 -2.58
C PHE A 132 11.39 2.11 -3.22
N ASN A 133 11.76 3.39 -3.29
CA ASN A 133 10.97 4.44 -3.93
C ASN A 133 9.54 4.63 -3.39
N THR A 134 9.38 4.51 -2.07
CA THR A 134 8.09 4.66 -1.40
C THR A 134 7.91 6.03 -0.74
N LEU A 135 6.68 6.53 -0.75
CA LEU A 135 6.23 7.71 0.00
C LEU A 135 5.76 7.37 1.43
N GLN A 136 5.69 6.09 1.79
CA GLN A 136 5.23 5.65 3.11
C GLN A 136 6.31 5.73 4.20
N ASN A 137 7.50 6.21 3.86
CA ASN A 137 8.55 6.53 4.82
C ASN A 137 8.53 8.03 5.15
N VAL A 138 8.42 8.36 6.44
CA VAL A 138 8.41 9.75 6.97
C VAL A 138 9.64 10.57 6.56
N LYS A 139 10.77 9.92 6.21
CA LYS A 139 11.99 10.60 5.75
C LYS A 139 12.03 10.89 4.25
N ALA A 140 11.17 10.26 3.45
CA ALA A 140 11.17 10.40 2.01
C ALA A 140 10.19 11.52 1.61
N GLY A 141 10.71 12.62 1.07
CA GLY A 141 9.91 13.61 0.37
C GLY A 141 9.56 13.15 -1.05
N VAL A 142 8.61 13.82 -1.70
CA VAL A 142 8.28 13.58 -3.13
C VAL A 142 9.51 13.84 -4.02
N ASP A 143 10.34 14.81 -3.65
CA ASP A 143 11.56 15.18 -4.39
C ASP A 143 12.68 14.14 -4.29
N ASP A 144 12.56 13.16 -3.37
CA ASP A 144 13.54 12.08 -3.20
C ASP A 144 13.25 10.85 -4.08
N LEU A 145 12.13 10.86 -4.81
CA LEU A 145 11.73 9.73 -5.64
C LEU A 145 12.58 9.62 -6.91
N TYR A 146 12.93 8.38 -7.25
CA TYR A 146 13.56 8.04 -8.51
C TYR A 146 12.55 8.21 -9.65
N THR A 147 12.96 9.00 -10.64
CA THR A 147 12.15 9.33 -11.81
C THR A 147 12.89 8.95 -13.10
N VAL A 148 12.11 8.81 -14.17
CA VAL A 148 12.59 8.50 -15.50
C VAL A 148 12.05 9.52 -16.50
N ASN A 149 12.86 9.87 -17.48
CA ASN A 149 12.50 10.78 -18.57
C ASN A 149 13.31 10.42 -19.83
N ILE A 150 13.14 11.19 -20.91
CA ILE A 150 13.83 10.94 -22.18
C ILE A 150 15.36 10.97 -22.08
N THR A 151 15.93 11.71 -21.12
CA THR A 151 17.39 11.81 -20.93
C THR A 151 17.95 10.64 -20.15
N THR A 152 17.22 10.12 -19.16
CA THR A 152 17.64 8.97 -18.36
C THR A 152 17.32 7.63 -19.04
N GLY A 153 16.30 7.61 -19.90
CA GLY A 153 15.74 6.39 -20.46
C GLY A 153 14.90 5.59 -19.43
N PRO A 154 14.40 4.41 -19.84
CA PRO A 154 13.65 3.51 -18.97
C PRO A 154 14.48 3.04 -17.76
N GLY A 155 13.88 3.08 -16.58
CA GLY A 155 14.55 2.73 -15.33
C GLY A 155 14.81 1.23 -15.17
N VAL A 156 15.93 0.89 -14.53
CA VAL A 156 16.30 -0.48 -14.16
C VAL A 156 16.76 -0.49 -12.71
N LEU A 157 16.01 -1.18 -11.86
CA LEU A 157 16.41 -1.47 -10.49
C LEU A 157 16.95 -2.89 -10.41
N GLN A 158 18.14 -3.07 -9.85
CA GLN A 158 18.73 -4.38 -9.58
C GLN A 158 19.06 -4.52 -8.11
N PHE A 159 18.84 -5.71 -7.57
CA PHE A 159 19.26 -6.09 -6.22
C PHE A 159 19.39 -7.61 -6.13
N ARG A 160 20.20 -8.09 -5.21
CA ARG A 160 20.39 -9.51 -4.93
C ARG A 160 19.65 -9.92 -3.67
N LEU A 161 18.73 -10.86 -3.82
CA LEU A 161 17.99 -11.48 -2.71
C LEU A 161 18.81 -12.59 -2.05
N LEU A 162 18.95 -12.50 -0.73
CA LEU A 162 19.66 -13.47 0.11
C LEU A 162 18.72 -14.45 0.83
N SER A 163 17.41 -14.25 0.70
CA SER A 163 16.35 -15.08 1.29
C SER A 163 15.12 -15.12 0.39
N ASN A 164 14.28 -16.16 0.54
CA ASN A 164 12.99 -16.23 -0.17
C ASN A 164 12.12 -15.02 0.20
N ALA A 165 11.57 -14.36 -0.81
CA ALA A 165 10.80 -13.13 -0.63
C ALA A 165 9.65 -13.02 -1.64
N GLU A 166 8.59 -12.35 -1.22
CA GLU A 166 7.56 -11.83 -2.11
C GLU A 166 7.99 -10.42 -2.52
N VAL A 167 8.03 -10.16 -3.82
CA VAL A 167 8.34 -8.86 -4.40
C VAL A 167 7.06 -8.31 -5.00
N SER A 168 6.76 -7.04 -4.73
CA SER A 168 5.65 -6.33 -5.34
C SER A 168 6.07 -5.01 -5.98
N VAL A 169 5.45 -4.67 -7.10
CA VAL A 169 5.71 -3.46 -7.88
C VAL A 169 4.41 -2.65 -7.97
N HIS A 170 4.37 -1.47 -7.34
CA HIS A 170 3.16 -0.70 -7.13
C HIS A 170 3.43 0.81 -7.10
N SER A 171 2.38 1.64 -6.98
CA SER A 171 2.50 3.09 -6.84
C SER A 171 3.34 3.47 -5.61
N PRO A 172 4.13 4.57 -5.64
CA PRO A 172 4.99 4.99 -4.53
C PRO A 172 4.31 5.15 -3.18
N GLU A 173 3.07 5.62 -3.16
CA GLU A 173 2.24 5.77 -1.97
C GLU A 173 1.65 4.45 -1.47
N GLU A 174 1.58 3.41 -2.28
CA GLU A 174 0.85 2.19 -1.92
C GLU A 174 1.66 1.28 -0.98
N LEU A 175 0.96 0.43 -0.23
CA LEU A 175 1.53 -0.64 0.60
C LEU A 175 1.27 -2.02 0.00
N SER A 176 2.20 -2.94 0.24
CA SER A 176 2.04 -4.36 -0.13
C SER A 176 1.12 -5.11 0.83
N THR A 177 -0.18 -4.77 0.83
CA THR A 177 -1.21 -5.44 1.66
C THR A 177 -1.86 -6.61 0.92
N ASN A 178 -2.76 -7.35 1.56
CA ASN A 178 -3.50 -8.43 0.89
C ASN A 178 -4.46 -7.92 -0.20
N GLN A 179 -4.85 -6.63 -0.16
CA GLN A 179 -5.72 -6.03 -1.17
C GLN A 179 -4.98 -5.64 -2.45
N LEU A 180 -3.66 -5.49 -2.38
CA LEU A 180 -2.87 -5.25 -3.58
C LEU A 180 -3.00 -6.47 -4.52
N SER A 181 -3.51 -6.22 -5.72
CA SER A 181 -3.79 -7.26 -6.71
C SER A 181 -2.58 -8.16 -6.96
N ILE A 182 -2.83 -9.47 -7.10
CA ILE A 182 -1.80 -10.47 -7.34
C ILE A 182 -0.97 -10.19 -8.62
N LYS A 183 -1.52 -9.43 -9.58
CA LYS A 183 -0.79 -9.03 -10.81
C LYS A 183 0.45 -8.17 -10.53
N TYR A 184 0.47 -7.50 -9.37
CA TYR A 184 1.57 -6.67 -8.92
C TYR A 184 2.59 -7.43 -8.07
N LYS A 185 2.39 -8.72 -7.80
CA LYS A 185 3.19 -9.51 -6.87
C LYS A 185 3.80 -10.73 -7.54
N PHE A 186 5.00 -11.11 -7.12
CA PHE A 186 5.60 -12.37 -7.48
C PHE A 186 6.55 -12.88 -6.40
N GLU A 187 6.61 -14.18 -6.23
CA GLU A 187 7.54 -14.81 -5.30
C GLU A 187 8.88 -15.14 -5.98
N VAL A 188 9.95 -14.93 -5.22
CA VAL A 188 11.32 -15.34 -5.56
C VAL A 188 11.80 -16.34 -4.53
N MET A 189 12.02 -17.58 -4.99
CA MET A 189 12.54 -18.68 -4.19
C MET A 189 13.97 -19.01 -4.64
N LEU A 190 14.94 -18.92 -3.72
CA LEU A 190 16.37 -19.07 -4.02
C LEU A 190 16.74 -20.44 -4.58
N TYR A 191 15.94 -21.47 -4.29
CA TYR A 191 16.15 -22.82 -4.79
C TYR A 191 15.57 -23.07 -6.19
N LEU A 192 14.76 -22.14 -6.73
CA LEU A 192 14.13 -22.27 -8.05
C LEU A 192 14.87 -21.48 -9.14
N ALA A 193 15.42 -20.30 -8.79
CA ALA A 193 16.10 -19.43 -9.75
C ALA A 193 17.15 -18.58 -9.04
N ASN A 194 18.31 -18.39 -9.68
CA ASN A 194 19.35 -17.46 -9.24
C ASN A 194 19.38 -16.17 -10.08
N ARG A 195 18.58 -16.08 -11.14
CA ARG A 195 18.27 -14.84 -11.85
C ARG A 195 16.77 -14.71 -12.11
N VAL A 196 16.21 -13.56 -11.77
CA VAL A 196 14.80 -13.21 -12.01
C VAL A 196 14.74 -11.85 -12.68
N GLU A 197 14.04 -11.76 -13.80
CA GLU A 197 13.81 -10.50 -14.52
C GLU A 197 12.31 -10.24 -14.58
N TYR A 198 11.87 -9.09 -14.04
CA TYR A 198 10.50 -8.60 -14.10
C TYR A 198 10.47 -7.39 -15.03
N LEU A 199 9.87 -7.58 -16.20
CA LEU A 199 9.71 -6.55 -17.22
C LEU A 199 8.30 -5.97 -17.14
N PHE A 200 8.19 -4.66 -16.99
CA PHE A 200 6.90 -3.98 -16.86
C PHE A 200 6.78 -2.74 -17.75
N SER A 201 5.55 -2.33 -18.02
CA SER A 201 5.20 -0.99 -18.47
C SER A 201 4.37 -0.28 -17.40
N LEU A 202 4.34 1.04 -17.44
CA LEU A 202 3.49 1.82 -16.55
C LEU A 202 2.73 2.90 -17.33
N VAL A 203 1.59 3.32 -16.80
CA VAL A 203 0.82 4.49 -17.25
C VAL A 203 0.42 5.30 -16.03
N GLU A 204 0.67 6.61 -16.06
CA GLU A 204 0.27 7.54 -15.01
C GLU A 204 -1.08 8.18 -15.33
N THR A 205 -1.80 8.58 -14.27
CA THR A 205 -3.01 9.40 -14.39
C THR A 205 -2.69 10.84 -13.96
N GLU A 206 -2.90 11.79 -14.86
CA GLU A 206 -2.85 13.21 -14.56
C GLU A 206 -4.26 13.70 -14.21
N ASN A 207 -4.38 14.42 -13.10
CA ASN A 207 -5.66 14.94 -12.63
C ASN A 207 -5.80 16.41 -13.02
N ASP A 208 -6.99 16.81 -13.48
CA ASP A 208 -7.37 18.22 -13.61
C ASP A 208 -7.19 18.94 -12.25
N PRO A 209 -6.48 20.08 -12.19
CA PRO A 209 -6.27 20.83 -10.95
C PRO A 209 -7.55 21.17 -10.18
N MET A 210 -8.68 21.35 -10.86
CA MET A 210 -9.97 21.65 -10.23
C MET A 210 -10.55 20.45 -9.46
N LEU A 211 -10.14 19.22 -9.76
CA LEU A 211 -10.60 18.04 -9.03
C LEU A 211 -10.20 18.07 -7.55
N GLN A 212 -9.13 18.78 -7.19
CA GLN A 212 -8.71 18.88 -5.80
C GLN A 212 -9.72 19.64 -4.93
N SER A 213 -10.47 20.59 -5.51
CA SER A 213 -11.54 21.31 -4.80
C SER A 213 -12.88 20.58 -4.76
N GLU A 214 -13.07 19.55 -5.59
CA GLU A 214 -14.29 18.77 -5.63
C GLU A 214 -14.38 17.77 -4.47
N ASP A 215 -15.61 17.44 -4.09
CA ASP A 215 -15.90 16.51 -3.01
C ASP A 215 -15.58 15.05 -3.42
N LEU A 216 -15.27 14.22 -2.42
CA LEU A 216 -14.89 12.81 -2.61
C LEU A 216 -15.97 12.00 -3.36
N ALA A 217 -17.24 12.34 -3.18
CA ALA A 217 -18.37 11.68 -3.83
C ALA A 217 -18.38 11.90 -5.35
N THR A 218 -17.94 13.08 -5.78
CA THR A 218 -17.84 13.46 -7.19
C THR A 218 -16.60 12.84 -7.82
N ARG A 219 -15.41 13.05 -7.25
CA ARG A 219 -14.13 12.61 -7.85
C ARG A 219 -13.78 11.13 -7.65
N ARG A 220 -14.41 10.45 -6.69
CA ARG A 220 -14.28 8.99 -6.44
C ARG A 220 -12.87 8.46 -6.21
N CYS A 221 -11.93 9.34 -5.91
CA CYS A 221 -10.57 9.03 -5.51
C CYS A 221 -10.16 9.98 -4.39
N ARG A 222 -9.08 9.68 -3.70
CA ARG A 222 -8.54 10.51 -2.63
C ARG A 222 -7.09 10.84 -2.89
N PHE A 223 -6.70 12.10 -2.68
CA PHE A 223 -5.33 12.57 -2.88
C PHE A 223 -4.44 12.17 -1.69
N LEU A 224 -3.13 12.09 -1.92
CA LEU A 224 -2.14 11.63 -0.94
C LEU A 224 -2.20 12.37 0.42
N ARG A 225 -2.57 13.66 0.42
CA ARG A 225 -2.59 14.50 1.63
C ARG A 225 -3.93 14.51 2.37
N GLU A 226 -4.93 13.82 1.86
CA GLU A 226 -6.28 13.79 2.43
C GLU A 226 -6.43 12.67 3.46
N LEU A 227 -5.60 12.76 4.49
CA LEU A 227 -5.49 11.72 5.50
C LEU A 227 -6.82 11.58 6.28
N PRO A 228 -7.33 10.34 6.48
CA PRO A 228 -8.45 10.09 7.37
C PRO A 228 -8.20 10.69 8.76
N LYS A 229 -9.23 11.26 9.38
CA LYS A 229 -9.16 11.85 10.74
C LYS A 229 -9.16 10.81 11.86
N ASP A 230 -8.77 9.59 11.56
CA ASP A 230 -8.81 8.47 12.49
C ASP A 230 -7.58 8.49 13.43
N PRO A 231 -7.75 8.37 14.77
CA PRO A 231 -6.64 8.33 15.72
C PRO A 231 -5.67 7.16 15.54
N LEU A 232 -6.07 6.10 14.84
CA LEU A 232 -5.22 4.97 14.48
C LEU A 232 -4.62 5.12 13.08
N TYR A 233 -4.89 6.20 12.33
CA TYR A 233 -4.19 6.48 11.09
C TYR A 233 -2.82 7.12 11.36
N VAL A 234 -1.73 6.36 11.10
CA VAL A 234 -0.35 6.75 11.44
C VAL A 234 0.56 6.93 10.21
N TYR A 235 0.02 6.71 9.02
CA TYR A 235 0.79 6.71 7.78
C TYR A 235 0.98 8.13 7.24
N PRO A 236 2.13 8.45 6.61
CA PRO A 236 2.43 9.81 6.13
C PRO A 236 1.57 10.23 4.94
N VAL A 237 1.17 9.30 4.07
CA VAL A 237 0.36 9.58 2.88
C VAL A 237 -0.78 8.57 2.72
N TYR A 238 -1.87 9.03 2.11
CA TYR A 238 -3.01 8.20 1.77
C TYR A 238 -2.71 7.24 0.63
N SER A 239 -3.16 6.00 0.79
CA SER A 239 -3.29 5.00 -0.27
C SER A 239 -4.48 4.10 0.03
N PHE A 240 -4.91 3.29 -0.94
CA PHE A 240 -5.99 2.34 -0.71
C PHE A 240 -5.57 1.28 0.32
N GLY A 241 -4.33 0.78 0.23
CA GLY A 241 -3.77 -0.19 1.17
C GLY A 241 -3.60 0.36 2.59
N THR A 242 -3.15 1.60 2.78
CA THR A 242 -3.08 2.20 4.14
C THR A 242 -4.46 2.34 4.76
N CYS A 243 -5.45 2.82 4.00
CA CYS A 243 -6.82 2.93 4.48
C CYS A 243 -7.37 1.58 4.96
N HIS A 244 -7.20 0.53 4.15
CA HIS A 244 -7.65 -0.81 4.50
C HIS A 244 -6.89 -1.37 5.72
N LEU A 245 -5.58 -1.16 5.79
CA LEU A 245 -4.76 -1.63 6.91
C LEU A 245 -5.13 -0.95 8.23
N VAL A 246 -5.47 0.35 8.20
CA VAL A 246 -6.01 1.07 9.36
C VAL A 246 -7.38 0.52 9.73
N HIS A 247 -8.28 0.30 8.76
CA HIS A 247 -9.59 -0.26 9.04
C HIS A 247 -9.50 -1.64 9.68
N GLU A 248 -8.64 -2.53 9.18
CA GLU A 248 -8.38 -3.84 9.80
C GLU A 248 -7.85 -3.65 11.24
N THR A 249 -6.91 -2.73 11.43
CA THR A 249 -6.34 -2.44 12.75
C THR A 249 -7.39 -1.90 13.72
N ASN A 250 -8.29 -1.02 13.28
CA ASN A 250 -9.42 -0.52 14.04
C ASN A 250 -10.37 -1.65 14.42
N HIS A 251 -10.75 -2.47 13.46
CA HIS A 251 -11.66 -3.58 13.69
C HIS A 251 -11.14 -4.53 14.78
N LEU A 252 -9.85 -4.88 14.70
CA LEU A 252 -9.19 -5.69 15.74
C LEU A 252 -9.08 -4.96 17.07
N PHE A 253 -8.80 -3.66 17.05
CA PHE A 253 -8.70 -2.83 18.25
C PHE A 253 -10.07 -2.69 18.97
N GLU A 254 -11.17 -2.56 18.24
CA GLU A 254 -12.53 -2.51 18.81
C GLU A 254 -12.92 -3.83 19.49
N HIS A 255 -12.51 -4.97 18.93
CA HIS A 255 -12.83 -6.28 19.48
C HIS A 255 -11.91 -6.70 20.63
N CYS A 256 -10.61 -6.39 20.54
CA CYS A 256 -9.60 -6.91 21.47
C CYS A 256 -8.96 -5.84 22.38
N GLY A 257 -9.23 -4.55 22.14
CA GLY A 257 -8.73 -3.43 22.93
C GLY A 257 -7.23 -3.13 22.75
N CYS A 258 -6.55 -3.77 21.79
CA CYS A 258 -5.11 -3.65 21.58
C CYS A 258 -4.72 -3.92 20.11
N VAL A 259 -3.50 -3.54 19.74
CA VAL A 259 -2.94 -3.66 18.39
C VAL A 259 -1.82 -4.71 18.37
N HIS A 260 -1.72 -5.48 17.29
CA HIS A 260 -0.66 -6.46 17.16
C HIS A 260 0.74 -5.80 17.19
N PRO A 261 1.71 -6.31 17.95
CA PRO A 261 3.07 -5.75 18.04
C PRO A 261 3.89 -5.76 16.74
N ILE A 262 3.36 -6.24 15.62
CA ILE A 262 4.01 -6.19 14.30
C ILE A 262 3.70 -4.92 13.52
N ARG A 263 2.64 -4.20 13.90
CA ARG A 263 2.22 -2.93 13.29
C ARG A 263 3.19 -1.82 13.66
N ASP A 264 3.02 -0.64 13.07
CA ASP A 264 3.88 0.51 13.31
C ASP A 264 4.19 0.78 14.81
N ILE A 265 5.39 1.28 15.07
CA ILE A 265 5.85 1.67 16.41
C ILE A 265 4.99 2.77 17.06
N PHE A 266 4.26 3.56 16.28
CA PHE A 266 3.28 4.53 16.79
C PHE A 266 2.24 3.89 17.70
N TYR A 267 1.96 2.59 17.56
CA TYR A 267 1.03 1.86 18.43
C TYR A 267 1.67 1.28 19.70
N LYS A 268 2.90 1.66 20.06
CA LYS A 268 3.65 1.08 21.20
C LYS A 268 2.85 0.98 22.50
N ASN A 269 2.05 2.00 22.82
CA ASN A 269 1.25 2.05 24.05
C ASN A 269 -0.06 1.25 23.96
N LYS A 270 -0.39 0.73 22.77
CA LYS A 270 -1.59 -0.06 22.48
C LYS A 270 -1.25 -1.52 22.15
N PHE A 271 0.02 -1.92 22.25
CA PHE A 271 0.43 -3.28 21.88
C PHE A 271 -0.20 -4.36 22.76
N CYS A 272 -0.68 -5.42 22.12
CA CYS A 272 -1.27 -6.55 22.81
C CYS A 272 -0.24 -7.33 23.64
N ASN A 273 -0.68 -7.76 24.82
CA ASN A 273 -0.07 -8.89 25.52
C ASN A 273 -0.55 -10.23 24.91
N TYR A 274 -0.14 -11.36 25.48
CA TYR A 274 -0.53 -12.67 24.96
C TYR A 274 -2.06 -12.88 24.90
N THR A 275 -2.80 -12.43 25.91
CA THR A 275 -4.27 -12.54 25.93
C THR A 275 -4.90 -11.78 24.76
N GLY A 276 -4.42 -10.56 24.49
CA GLY A 276 -4.85 -9.76 23.35
C GLY A 276 -4.46 -10.39 22.01
N LEU A 277 -3.26 -10.97 21.91
CA LEU A 277 -2.80 -11.69 20.71
C LEU A 277 -3.66 -12.92 20.41
N ASN A 278 -4.07 -13.65 21.46
CA ASN A 278 -4.99 -14.76 21.33
C ASN A 278 -6.38 -14.29 20.88
N CYS A 279 -6.87 -13.17 21.43
CA CYS A 279 -8.12 -12.53 20.96
C CYS A 279 -8.06 -12.20 19.47
N ILE A 280 -7.01 -11.50 19.02
CA ILE A 280 -6.83 -11.15 17.60
C ILE A 280 -6.86 -12.40 16.73
N SER A 281 -6.17 -13.45 17.14
CA SER A 281 -6.16 -14.73 16.42
C SER A 281 -7.56 -15.33 16.26
N LEU A 282 -8.39 -15.27 17.29
CA LEU A 282 -9.75 -15.79 17.28
C LEU A 282 -10.65 -14.95 16.37
N VAL A 283 -10.58 -13.61 16.46
CA VAL A 283 -11.36 -12.71 15.61
C VAL A 283 -11.04 -12.95 14.14
N GLN A 284 -9.76 -12.98 13.77
CA GLN A 284 -9.36 -13.22 12.38
C GLN A 284 -9.73 -14.62 11.87
N GLU A 285 -9.71 -15.64 12.72
CA GLU A 285 -10.21 -16.97 12.36
C GLU A 285 -11.71 -16.93 12.06
N HIS A 286 -12.50 -16.27 12.91
CA HIS A 286 -13.93 -16.09 12.71
C HIS A 286 -14.26 -15.32 11.42
N GLU A 287 -13.49 -14.28 11.10
CA GLU A 287 -13.66 -13.51 9.86
C GLU A 287 -13.34 -14.33 8.62
N LYS A 288 -12.25 -15.11 8.62
CA LYS A 288 -11.92 -16.03 7.51
C LYS A 288 -13.04 -17.03 7.24
N LEU A 289 -13.72 -17.49 8.28
CA LEU A 289 -14.87 -18.41 8.16
C LEU A 289 -16.16 -17.71 7.67
N LYS A 290 -16.28 -16.39 7.86
CA LYS A 290 -17.43 -15.57 7.42
C LYS A 290 -17.21 -14.88 6.06
N ALA A 291 -15.99 -14.92 5.52
CA ALA A 291 -15.58 -14.24 4.29
C ALA A 291 -16.36 -14.64 3.01
N ASP A 292 -17.27 -15.62 3.09
CA ASP A 292 -18.21 -15.99 2.01
C ASP A 292 -19.52 -15.18 1.99
N LYS A 293 -19.84 -14.34 2.99
CA LYS A 293 -21.16 -13.67 3.05
C LYS A 293 -21.20 -12.14 3.12
N ASP A 294 -20.17 -11.45 3.63
CA ASP A 294 -20.23 -9.99 3.88
C ASP A 294 -18.95 -9.24 3.44
N LYS A 295 -18.57 -9.33 2.17
CA LYS A 295 -17.45 -8.52 1.62
C LYS A 295 -17.79 -7.05 1.35
N ASN A 296 -19.03 -6.61 1.61
CA ASN A 296 -19.55 -5.36 1.05
C ASN A 296 -19.74 -4.19 2.03
N THR A 297 -19.71 -4.42 3.34
CA THR A 297 -20.03 -3.37 4.33
C THR A 297 -18.80 -2.65 4.89
N MET A 298 -17.63 -3.27 4.85
CA MET A 298 -16.39 -2.76 5.48
C MET A 298 -15.47 -2.02 4.48
N THR A 299 -15.73 -2.18 3.18
CA THR A 299 -14.92 -1.69 2.05
C THR A 299 -15.45 -0.38 1.44
N LEU A 300 -16.58 0.15 1.92
CA LEU A 300 -17.28 1.25 1.26
C LEU A 300 -16.59 2.63 1.44
N ASP A 301 -15.70 2.76 2.43
CA ASP A 301 -15.10 4.05 2.80
C ASP A 301 -13.69 4.29 2.24
N CYS A 302 -13.00 3.24 1.78
CA CYS A 302 -11.67 3.37 1.19
C CYS A 302 -11.77 3.56 -0.33
N LEU A 303 -11.43 4.76 -0.79
CA LEU A 303 -11.37 5.11 -2.22
C LEU A 303 -9.96 4.86 -2.79
N PRO A 304 -9.82 4.60 -4.10
CA PRO A 304 -8.50 4.53 -4.74
C PRO A 304 -7.74 5.86 -4.61
N SER A 305 -6.42 5.80 -4.74
CA SER A 305 -5.58 6.99 -4.78
C SER A 305 -5.85 7.76 -6.08
N CYS A 306 -5.93 9.09 -6.01
CA CYS A 306 -6.03 9.90 -7.22
C CYS A 306 -4.75 9.86 -8.05
N ASP A 307 -3.61 9.58 -7.41
CA ASP A 307 -2.25 9.63 -7.97
C ASP A 307 -1.70 8.23 -8.30
N GLU A 308 -2.58 7.22 -8.30
CA GLU A 308 -2.19 5.84 -8.60
C GLU A 308 -1.64 5.67 -10.01
N ILE A 309 -0.63 4.81 -10.15
CA ILE A 309 -0.09 4.40 -11.44
C ILE A 309 -0.59 3.01 -11.81
N GLU A 310 -0.84 2.80 -13.09
CA GLU A 310 -1.17 1.47 -13.60
C GLU A 310 0.10 0.76 -14.08
N VAL A 311 0.56 -0.21 -13.30
CA VAL A 311 1.69 -1.08 -13.67
C VAL A 311 1.18 -2.34 -14.39
N THR A 312 1.75 -2.65 -15.54
CA THR A 312 1.45 -3.87 -16.29
C THR A 312 2.69 -4.76 -16.37
N SER A 313 2.60 -5.96 -15.77
CA SER A 313 3.59 -7.02 -15.93
C SER A 313 3.58 -7.52 -17.37
N ILE A 314 4.63 -7.26 -18.13
CA ILE A 314 4.78 -7.77 -19.50
C ILE A 314 5.35 -9.18 -19.45
N HIS A 315 6.42 -9.37 -18.69
CA HIS A 315 7.10 -10.66 -18.63
C HIS A 315 7.82 -10.86 -17.29
N LEU A 316 7.84 -12.11 -16.82
CA LEU A 316 8.57 -12.52 -15.63
C LEU A 316 9.39 -13.76 -15.96
N THR A 317 10.70 -13.57 -16.14
CA THR A 317 11.63 -14.67 -16.43
C THR A 317 12.27 -15.17 -15.14
N ARG A 318 12.40 -16.49 -15.02
CA ARG A 318 13.13 -17.16 -13.95
C ARG A 318 14.14 -18.11 -14.57
N ASN A 319 15.41 -17.84 -14.34
CA ASN A 319 16.51 -18.61 -14.90
C ASN A 319 17.45 -19.12 -13.82
N TRP A 320 18.05 -20.27 -14.10
CA TRP A 320 19.17 -20.81 -13.32
C TRP A 320 20.43 -20.77 -14.16
N VAL A 321 21.41 -19.97 -13.75
CA VAL A 321 22.73 -19.87 -14.36
C VAL A 321 23.72 -20.74 -13.58
N LEU A 322 24.40 -21.68 -14.24
CA LEU A 322 25.28 -22.64 -13.57
C LEU A 322 26.51 -22.00 -12.90
N GLU A 323 27.03 -20.91 -13.47
CA GLU A 323 28.24 -20.22 -13.01
C GLU A 323 27.89 -18.83 -12.43
N GLU A 324 26.93 -18.76 -11.49
CA GLU A 324 26.64 -17.50 -10.79
C GLU A 324 27.65 -17.30 -9.64
N PRO A 325 28.52 -16.27 -9.71
CA PRO A 325 29.64 -16.12 -8.77
C PRO A 325 29.20 -15.66 -7.37
N GLN A 326 28.01 -15.07 -7.26
CA GLN A 326 27.52 -14.47 -6.03
C GLN A 326 26.33 -15.25 -5.46
N LYS A 327 26.30 -15.36 -4.12
CA LYS A 327 25.25 -16.07 -3.39
C LYS A 327 23.93 -15.32 -3.46
N GLY A 328 22.84 -16.03 -3.74
CA GLY A 328 21.49 -15.49 -3.77
C GLY A 328 20.94 -15.34 -5.18
N THR A 329 19.81 -14.66 -5.31
CA THR A 329 19.10 -14.48 -6.59
C THR A 329 19.22 -13.03 -7.04
N LEU A 330 19.81 -12.78 -8.21
CA LEU A 330 19.81 -11.45 -8.82
C LEU A 330 18.41 -11.15 -9.37
N VAL A 331 17.75 -10.14 -8.82
CA VAL A 331 16.45 -9.64 -9.27
C VAL A 331 16.67 -8.36 -10.07
N THR A 332 16.12 -8.31 -11.28
CA THR A 332 16.12 -7.13 -12.14
C THR A 332 14.69 -6.70 -12.41
N ILE A 333 14.31 -5.53 -11.92
CA ILE A 333 13.02 -4.88 -12.17
C ILE A 333 13.24 -3.81 -13.23
N ARG A 334 12.75 -4.07 -14.44
CA ARG A 334 13.06 -3.29 -15.63
C ARG A 334 11.82 -2.71 -16.27
N MET A 335 11.86 -1.42 -16.54
CA MET A 335 10.87 -0.76 -17.39
C MET A 335 11.15 -1.09 -18.86
N ALA A 336 10.14 -1.55 -19.59
CA ALA A 336 10.26 -1.91 -21.00
C ALA A 336 10.49 -0.69 -21.90
N SER A 337 9.75 0.40 -21.64
CA SER A 337 9.85 1.66 -22.35
C SER A 337 9.33 2.79 -21.47
N LEU A 338 9.75 4.03 -21.76
CA LEU A 338 9.11 5.20 -21.21
C LEU A 338 7.62 5.22 -21.62
N PRO A 339 6.72 5.71 -20.76
CA PRO A 339 5.30 5.79 -21.09
C PRO A 339 5.06 6.74 -22.27
N THR A 340 4.31 6.27 -23.26
CA THR A 340 3.91 7.08 -24.43
C THR A 340 2.49 7.61 -24.32
N ILE A 341 1.74 7.12 -23.33
CA ILE A 341 0.37 7.53 -23.01
C ILE A 341 0.28 7.83 -21.51
N ARG A 342 -0.59 8.78 -21.16
CA ARG A 342 -1.05 9.05 -19.79
C ARG A 342 -2.57 9.21 -19.82
N PHE A 343 -3.23 8.76 -18.77
CA PHE A 343 -4.65 9.05 -18.61
C PHE A 343 -4.82 10.46 -18.07
N GLN A 344 -5.82 11.19 -18.55
CA GLN A 344 -6.20 12.49 -17.99
C GLN A 344 -7.58 12.37 -17.37
N ARG A 345 -7.65 12.54 -16.05
CA ARG A 345 -8.91 12.59 -15.30
C ARG A 345 -9.37 14.04 -15.29
N ASN A 346 -10.42 14.34 -16.05
CA ASN A 346 -10.95 15.69 -16.26
C ASN A 346 -12.36 15.82 -15.70
N LEU A 347 -12.68 17.01 -15.18
CA LEU A 347 -14.04 17.34 -14.79
C LEU A 347 -14.83 17.76 -16.05
N LEU A 348 -15.90 17.04 -16.37
CA LEU A 348 -16.71 17.27 -17.58
C LEU A 348 -17.60 18.51 -17.47
N ARG A 349 -17.96 18.89 -16.24
CA ARG A 349 -18.83 20.05 -16.00
C ARG A 349 -18.50 20.72 -14.68
N THR A 350 -18.04 21.96 -14.75
CA THR A 350 -17.84 22.80 -13.57
C THR A 350 -19.11 23.59 -13.23
N GLY A 351 -19.18 24.13 -12.01
CA GLY A 351 -20.22 25.11 -11.65
C GLY A 351 -20.20 26.35 -12.54
N LEU A 352 -19.03 26.75 -13.05
CA LEU A 352 -18.89 27.84 -14.01
C LEU A 352 -19.52 27.50 -15.35
N ASP A 353 -19.33 26.28 -15.86
CA ASP A 353 -19.96 25.83 -17.11
C ASP A 353 -21.48 25.81 -17.02
N LEU A 354 -22.02 25.48 -15.84
CA LEU A 354 -23.45 25.59 -15.57
C LEU A 354 -23.91 27.04 -15.65
N VAL A 355 -23.23 27.97 -14.98
CA VAL A 355 -23.57 29.40 -15.00
C VAL A 355 -23.46 29.98 -16.40
N VAL A 356 -22.41 29.63 -17.16
CA VAL A 356 -22.23 30.07 -18.54
C VAL A 356 -23.32 29.49 -19.45
N SER A 357 -23.65 28.20 -19.31
CA SER A 357 -24.69 27.58 -20.13
C SER A 357 -26.09 28.15 -19.84
N VAL A 358 -26.43 28.32 -18.56
CA VAL A 358 -27.72 28.91 -18.14
C VAL A 358 -27.77 30.39 -18.51
N GLY A 359 -26.71 31.14 -18.25
CA GLY A 359 -26.58 32.53 -18.64
C GLY A 359 -26.68 32.72 -20.16
N GLY A 360 -26.07 31.83 -20.94
CA GLY A 360 -26.17 31.81 -22.40
C GLY A 360 -27.59 31.54 -22.88
N MET A 361 -28.29 30.56 -22.29
CA MET A 361 -29.69 30.28 -22.62
C MET A 361 -30.61 31.47 -22.26
N VAL A 362 -30.48 32.03 -21.05
CA VAL A 362 -31.28 33.18 -20.60
C VAL A 362 -30.99 34.42 -21.45
N GLY A 363 -29.72 34.68 -21.75
CA GLY A 363 -29.29 35.78 -22.60
C GLY A 363 -29.81 35.66 -24.02
N LEU A 364 -29.80 34.45 -24.61
CA LEU A 364 -30.29 34.22 -25.98
C LEU A 364 -31.82 34.33 -26.08
N PHE A 365 -32.57 33.71 -25.17
CA PHE A 365 -34.03 33.64 -25.27
C PHE A 365 -34.75 34.89 -24.75
N PHE A 366 -34.21 35.54 -23.73
CA PHE A 366 -34.86 36.69 -23.10
C PHE A 366 -34.14 38.01 -23.38
N SER A 367 -32.99 38.01 -24.06
CA SER A 367 -32.08 39.16 -24.13
C SER A 367 -31.81 39.77 -22.74
N ALA A 368 -31.94 38.94 -21.70
CA ALA A 368 -31.88 39.36 -20.32
C ALA A 368 -30.46 39.16 -19.80
N SER A 369 -29.93 40.19 -19.16
CA SER A 369 -28.66 40.12 -18.45
C SER A 369 -28.90 40.20 -16.95
N ILE A 370 -27.85 40.00 -16.14
CA ILE A 370 -27.89 40.27 -14.70
C ILE A 370 -28.41 41.70 -14.42
N LEU A 371 -28.08 42.67 -15.28
CA LEU A 371 -28.58 44.05 -15.15
C LEU A 371 -30.10 44.14 -15.33
N THR A 372 -30.67 43.39 -16.27
CA THR A 372 -32.13 43.30 -16.49
C THR A 372 -32.84 42.73 -15.26
N VAL A 373 -32.25 41.70 -14.63
CA VAL A 373 -32.79 41.11 -13.40
C VAL A 373 -32.74 42.11 -12.24
N VAL A 374 -31.61 42.78 -12.05
CA VAL A 374 -31.44 43.82 -11.01
C VAL A 374 -32.42 44.98 -11.22
N GLU A 375 -32.64 45.39 -12.47
CA GLU A 375 -33.59 46.45 -12.81
C GLU A 375 -35.04 46.04 -12.49
N ILE A 376 -35.44 44.80 -12.79
CA ILE A 376 -36.75 44.26 -12.39
C ILE A 376 -36.90 44.30 -10.87
N PHE A 377 -35.90 43.84 -10.11
CA PHE A 377 -35.93 43.90 -8.66
C PHE A 377 -36.03 45.34 -8.15
N TYR A 378 -35.25 46.27 -8.71
CA TYR A 378 -35.31 47.70 -8.37
C TYR A 378 -36.70 48.28 -8.61
N LEU A 379 -37.32 47.99 -9.75
CA LEU A 379 -38.68 48.47 -10.08
C LEU A 379 -39.75 47.87 -9.16
N PHE A 380 -39.61 46.58 -8.80
CA PHE A 380 -40.54 45.90 -7.88
C PHE A 380 -40.48 46.50 -6.47
N PHE A 381 -39.28 46.75 -5.95
CA PHE A 381 -39.10 47.36 -4.63
C PHE A 381 -39.45 48.85 -4.60
N ARG A 382 -39.26 49.57 -5.71
CA ARG A 382 -39.66 50.97 -5.84
C ARG A 382 -41.18 51.15 -5.84
N ASN A 383 -41.93 50.22 -6.45
CA ASN A 383 -43.40 50.24 -6.42
C ASN A 383 -44.01 49.72 -5.10
N SER A 384 -43.20 49.18 -4.19
CA SER A 384 -43.63 48.71 -2.88
C SER A 384 -43.52 49.79 -1.79
N ARG A 385 -43.24 51.04 -2.18
CA ARG A 385 -43.45 52.27 -1.41
C ARG A 385 -44.46 53.13 -2.15
#